data_AF-A0A3B0CAI2-F1
#
_entry.id   AF-A0A3B0CAI2-F1
#
_cell.length_a   1.000
_cell.length_b   1.000
_cell.length_c   1.000
_cell.angle_alpha   90.00
_cell.angle_beta   90.00
_cell.angle_gamma   90.00
#
_symmetry.space_group_name_H-M   'P 1'
#
loop_
_entity.id
_entity.type
_entity.pdbx_description
1 polymer ?
#
loop_
_entity_poly.entity_id
_entity_poly.type
_entity_poly.pdbx_seq_one_letter_code
_entity_poly.pdbx_strand_id
1 'polypeptide(L)'
;MKNIEELQNATIKDFTFIGKRLKKIRLELKKNDDAKDKRFSRFSAKNVAESLGVDYNSLINIERGTISVLTMKAVLFYHSLGYNPMWVLLPDNEFIPKQNIGDNLVYQSDVQDSYKEMEHAVVAALTEFKAKI
;
A
#
# COMPACT_ATOMS: atom_id res chain seq x y z
N MET A 1 0.96 12.04 22.07
CA MET A 1 1.78 10.85 21.76
C MET A 1 2.02 10.13 23.08
N LYS A 2 1.74 8.82 23.17
CA LYS A 2 1.95 8.08 24.43
C LYS A 2 3.44 8.04 24.78
N ASN A 3 3.80 8.18 26.05
CA ASN A 3 5.19 8.09 26.50
C ASN A 3 5.67 6.61 26.54
N ILE A 4 6.98 6.39 26.78
CA ILE A 4 7.56 5.03 26.75
C ILE A 4 6.93 4.11 27.81
N GLU A 5 6.61 4.63 28.98
CA GLU A 5 5.97 3.88 30.07
C GLU A 5 4.51 3.52 29.74
N GLU A 6 3.78 4.41 29.08
CA GLU A 6 2.42 4.18 28.58
C GLU A 6 2.39 3.16 27.43
N LEU A 7 3.44 3.10 26.62
CA LEU A 7 3.60 2.07 25.58
C LEU A 7 3.89 0.70 26.18
N GLN A 8 4.71 0.63 27.24
CA GLN A 8 4.99 -0.61 27.95
C GLN A 8 3.75 -1.17 28.67
N ASN A 9 2.86 -0.29 29.13
CA ASN A 9 1.59 -0.65 29.77
C ASN A 9 0.40 -0.77 28.80
N ALA A 10 0.61 -0.55 27.50
CA ALA A 10 -0.45 -0.61 26.52
C ALA A 10 -1.00 -2.03 26.38
N THR A 11 -2.32 -2.15 26.42
CA THR A 11 -3.02 -3.42 26.28
C THR A 11 -3.23 -3.77 24.81
N ILE A 12 -3.50 -5.05 24.51
CA ILE A 12 -3.85 -5.48 23.14
C ILE A 12 -5.00 -4.65 22.54
N LYS A 13 -5.94 -4.18 23.38
CA LYS A 13 -7.06 -3.32 22.96
C LYS A 13 -6.58 -2.01 22.33
N ASP A 14 -5.50 -1.44 22.85
CA ASP A 14 -4.92 -0.16 22.40
C ASP A 14 -4.46 -0.19 20.94
N PHE A 15 -4.24 -1.38 20.37
CA PHE A 15 -3.69 -1.53 19.02
C PHE A 15 -4.60 -2.27 18.05
N THR A 16 -5.82 -2.62 18.47
CA THR A 16 -6.80 -3.29 17.61
C THR A 16 -7.14 -2.47 16.35
N PHE A 17 -6.95 -1.16 16.38
CA PHE A 17 -7.12 -0.29 15.22
C PHE A 17 -6.16 -0.64 14.07
N ILE A 18 -4.94 -1.11 14.35
CA ILE A 18 -3.95 -1.50 13.34
C ILE A 18 -4.51 -2.64 12.49
N GLY A 19 -4.95 -3.72 13.15
CA GLY A 19 -5.57 -4.88 12.48
C GLY A 19 -6.81 -4.51 11.67
N LYS A 20 -7.70 -3.68 12.24
CA LYS A 20 -8.89 -3.17 11.54
C LYS A 20 -8.54 -2.36 10.30
N ARG A 21 -7.49 -1.53 10.35
CA ARG A 21 -7.03 -0.73 9.22
C ARG A 21 -6.38 -1.58 8.13
N LEU A 22 -5.58 -2.57 8.49
CA LEU A 22 -5.04 -3.56 7.54
C LEU A 22 -6.17 -4.31 6.82
N LYS A 23 -7.16 -4.79 7.56
CA LYS A 23 -8.37 -5.41 6.98
C LYS A 23 -9.12 -4.45 6.06
N LYS A 24 -9.26 -3.19 6.45
CA LYS A 24 -9.92 -2.16 5.64
C LYS A 24 -9.20 -1.97 4.30
N ILE A 25 -7.88 -1.86 4.32
CA ILE A 25 -7.08 -1.79 3.09
C ILE A 25 -7.32 -3.01 2.20
N ARG A 26 -7.24 -4.23 2.76
CA ARG A 26 -7.48 -5.46 1.99
C ARG A 26 -8.86 -5.48 1.32
N LEU A 27 -9.90 -5.12 2.07
CA LEU A 27 -11.27 -5.15 1.56
C LEU A 27 -11.50 -4.11 0.46
N GLU A 28 -10.88 -2.94 0.56
CA GLU A 28 -10.92 -1.93 -0.50
C GLU A 28 -10.20 -2.39 -1.76
N LEU A 29 -8.99 -2.94 -1.63
CA LEU A 29 -8.26 -3.53 -2.75
C LEU A 29 -9.05 -4.66 -3.39
N LYS A 30 -9.64 -5.55 -2.58
CA LYS A 30 -10.51 -6.63 -3.05
C LYS A 30 -11.72 -6.10 -3.81
N LYS A 31 -12.33 -5.00 -3.34
CA LYS A 31 -13.47 -4.38 -4.01
C LYS A 31 -13.06 -3.85 -5.39
N ASN A 32 -11.90 -3.21 -5.48
CA ASN A 32 -11.39 -2.57 -6.69
C ASN A 32 -10.71 -3.54 -7.67
N ASP A 33 -10.42 -4.78 -7.25
CA ASP A 33 -9.80 -5.79 -8.11
C ASP A 33 -10.70 -6.22 -9.28
N ASP A 34 -10.15 -6.45 -10.47
CA ASP A 34 -10.94 -6.73 -11.68
C ASP A 34 -11.56 -8.14 -11.75
N ALA A 35 -11.34 -8.96 -10.72
CA ALA A 35 -11.87 -10.32 -10.65
C ALA A 35 -13.42 -10.34 -10.69
N LYS A 36 -13.99 -11.12 -11.63
CA LYS A 36 -15.45 -11.34 -11.76
C LYS A 36 -16.07 -11.90 -10.48
N ASP A 37 -15.43 -12.90 -9.88
CA ASP A 37 -15.75 -13.37 -8.55
C ASP A 37 -14.66 -12.96 -7.56
N LYS A 38 -15.05 -12.08 -6.62
CA LYS A 38 -14.16 -11.52 -5.61
C LYS A 38 -13.58 -12.57 -4.67
N ARG A 39 -14.11 -13.80 -4.62
CA ARG A 39 -13.50 -14.92 -3.88
C ARG A 39 -12.11 -15.27 -4.41
N PHE A 40 -11.89 -15.11 -5.71
CA PHE A 40 -10.61 -15.38 -6.38
C PHE A 40 -9.73 -14.13 -6.53
N SER A 41 -10.17 -13.01 -5.97
CA SER A 41 -9.39 -11.77 -5.97
C SER A 41 -7.98 -11.99 -5.42
N ARG A 42 -6.99 -11.31 -6.00
CA ARG A 42 -5.61 -11.29 -5.45
C ARG A 42 -5.58 -10.79 -4.00
N PHE A 43 -6.58 -10.00 -3.62
CA PHE A 43 -6.76 -9.46 -2.27
C PHE A 43 -7.80 -10.22 -1.44
N SER A 44 -8.17 -11.44 -1.84
CA SER A 44 -8.85 -12.37 -0.95
C SER A 44 -7.96 -12.70 0.25
N ALA A 45 -8.55 -13.01 1.42
CA ALA A 45 -7.76 -13.31 2.61
C ALA A 45 -6.82 -14.50 2.39
N LYS A 46 -7.25 -15.52 1.61
CA LYS A 46 -6.41 -16.66 1.25
C LYS A 46 -5.18 -16.22 0.44
N ASN A 47 -5.39 -15.47 -0.64
CA ASN A 47 -4.31 -15.10 -1.55
C ASN A 47 -3.36 -14.06 -0.93
N VAL A 48 -3.86 -13.20 -0.04
CA VAL A 48 -3.00 -12.29 0.73
C VAL A 48 -2.16 -13.04 1.75
N ALA A 49 -2.74 -14.01 2.46
CA ALA A 49 -1.97 -14.84 3.40
C ALA A 49 -0.83 -15.57 2.68
N GLU A 50 -1.13 -16.14 1.51
CA GLU A 50 -0.14 -16.78 0.63
C GLU A 50 0.94 -15.79 0.15
N SER A 51 0.54 -14.60 -0.32
CA SER A 51 1.48 -13.55 -0.76
C SER A 51 2.38 -13.06 0.38
N LEU A 52 1.86 -13.05 1.61
CA LEU A 52 2.60 -12.74 2.82
C LEU A 52 3.44 -13.92 3.32
N GLY A 53 3.30 -15.13 2.76
CA GLY A 53 3.94 -16.34 3.26
C GLY A 53 3.56 -16.66 4.70
N VAL A 54 2.29 -16.48 5.06
CA VAL A 54 1.72 -16.79 6.39
C VAL A 54 0.50 -17.68 6.24
N ASP A 55 0.13 -18.39 7.30
CA ASP A 55 -1.12 -19.15 7.28
C ASP A 55 -2.35 -18.22 7.31
N TYR A 56 -3.47 -18.75 6.82
CA TYR A 56 -4.73 -18.00 6.76
C TYR A 56 -5.19 -17.50 8.13
N ASN A 57 -5.06 -18.31 9.18
CA ASN A 57 -5.52 -17.93 10.52
C ASN A 57 -4.63 -16.84 11.11
N SER A 58 -3.32 -16.85 10.84
CA SER A 58 -2.41 -15.77 11.18
C SER A 58 -2.84 -14.45 10.56
N LEU A 59 -3.21 -14.43 9.27
CA LEU A 59 -3.76 -13.21 8.66
C LEU A 59 -5.05 -12.76 9.37
N ILE A 60 -5.97 -13.69 9.65
CA ILE A 60 -7.22 -13.34 10.35
C ILE A 60 -6.95 -12.81 11.77
N ASN A 61 -5.96 -13.34 12.48
CA ASN A 61 -5.57 -12.86 13.80
C ASN A 61 -4.95 -11.46 13.75
N ILE A 62 -4.07 -11.20 12.78
CA ILE A 62 -3.54 -9.85 12.52
C ILE A 62 -4.69 -8.87 12.30
N GLU A 63 -5.66 -9.22 11.45
CA GLU A 63 -6.81 -8.38 11.14
C GLU A 63 -7.77 -8.18 12.32
N ARG A 64 -7.78 -9.10 13.29
CA ARG A 64 -8.52 -8.98 14.55
C ARG A 64 -7.82 -8.09 15.58
N GLY A 65 -6.57 -7.71 15.34
CA GLY A 65 -5.80 -6.80 16.19
C GLY A 65 -4.71 -7.49 17.02
N THR A 66 -4.34 -8.73 16.72
CA THR A 66 -3.14 -9.32 17.30
C THR A 66 -1.91 -8.58 16.75
N ILE A 67 -1.09 -7.99 17.63
CA ILE A 67 0.22 -7.48 17.23
C ILE A 67 1.24 -8.59 17.33
N SER A 68 1.95 -8.80 16.23
CA SER A 68 3.16 -9.62 16.19
C SER A 68 4.08 -9.10 15.09
N VAL A 69 5.21 -9.78 14.90
CA VAL A 69 6.10 -9.56 13.74
C VAL A 69 5.35 -9.69 12.41
N LEU A 70 4.32 -10.56 12.35
CA LEU A 70 3.52 -10.74 11.14
C LEU A 70 2.64 -9.51 10.84
N THR A 71 2.23 -8.76 11.86
CA THR A 71 1.54 -7.47 11.68
C THR A 71 2.42 -6.48 10.94
N MET A 72 3.70 -6.40 11.29
CA MET A 72 4.66 -5.53 10.59
C MET A 72 4.90 -6.01 9.16
N LYS A 73 4.94 -7.32 8.93
CA LYS A 73 5.00 -7.89 7.58
C LYS A 73 3.81 -7.45 6.72
N ALA A 74 2.60 -7.46 7.29
CA ALA A 74 1.39 -6.98 6.61
C ALA A 74 1.43 -5.46 6.34
N VAL A 75 1.95 -4.66 7.28
CA VAL A 75 2.14 -3.20 7.07
C VAL A 75 3.09 -2.95 5.89
N LEU A 76 4.24 -3.65 5.85
CA LEU A 76 5.21 -3.52 4.77
C LEU A 76 4.66 -3.98 3.41
N PHE A 77 3.86 -5.05 3.40
CA PHE A 77 3.18 -5.51 2.18
C PHE A 77 2.22 -4.47 1.61
N TYR A 78 1.42 -3.81 2.44
CA TYR A 78 0.56 -2.74 1.93
C TYR A 78 1.34 -1.47 1.60
N HIS A 79 2.47 -1.23 2.26
CA HIS A 79 3.37 -0.16 1.90
C HIS A 79 3.93 -0.31 0.49
N SER A 80 4.33 -1.53 0.10
CA SER A 80 4.75 -1.81 -1.29
C SER A 80 3.63 -1.64 -2.32
N LEU A 81 2.38 -1.54 -1.88
CA LEU A 81 1.20 -1.23 -2.71
C LEU A 81 0.81 0.27 -2.64
N GLY A 82 1.68 1.11 -2.09
CA GLY A 82 1.49 2.56 -2.01
C GLY A 82 0.68 3.06 -0.80
N TYR A 83 0.38 2.20 0.18
CA TYR A 83 -0.29 2.64 1.41
C TYR A 83 0.69 3.24 2.42
N ASN A 84 0.25 4.26 3.14
CA ASN A 84 1.05 4.93 4.14
C ASN A 84 1.13 4.09 5.44
N PRO A 85 2.32 3.64 5.87
CA PRO A 85 2.48 2.90 7.12
C PRO A 85 2.01 3.70 8.34
N MET A 86 2.24 5.02 8.34
CA MET A 86 1.85 5.90 9.45
C MET A 86 0.34 6.00 9.59
N TRP A 87 -0.40 5.96 8.48
CA TRP A 87 -1.86 5.91 8.51
C TRP A 87 -2.37 4.64 9.20
N VAL A 88 -1.64 3.54 9.08
CA VAL A 88 -2.00 2.27 9.73
C VAL A 88 -1.61 2.28 11.20
N LEU A 89 -0.41 2.75 11.53
CA LEU A 89 0.23 2.58 12.85
C LEU A 89 -0.13 3.65 13.89
N LEU A 90 -0.46 4.88 13.49
CA LEU A 90 -0.74 5.95 14.45
C LEU A 90 -2.21 5.95 14.92
N PRO A 91 -2.51 5.98 16.23
CA PRO A 91 -3.89 6.00 16.72
C PRO A 91 -4.72 7.12 16.08
N ASP A 92 -4.17 8.34 16.08
CA ASP A 92 -4.76 9.52 15.48
C ASP A 92 -4.20 9.70 14.07
N ASN A 93 -5.02 9.43 13.05
CA ASN A 93 -4.58 9.44 11.65
C ASN A 93 -5.43 10.33 10.74
N GLU A 94 -6.25 11.22 11.29
CA GLU A 94 -7.18 12.08 10.54
C GLU A 94 -6.48 12.95 9.50
N PHE A 95 -5.29 13.45 9.82
CA PHE A 95 -4.48 14.31 8.94
C PHE A 95 -3.41 13.54 8.17
N ILE A 96 -3.37 12.21 8.28
CA ILE A 96 -2.39 11.38 7.59
C ILE A 96 -3.02 10.90 6.29
N PRO A 97 -2.39 11.12 5.12
CA PRO A 97 -2.90 10.58 3.87
C PRO A 97 -2.79 9.06 3.89
N LYS A 98 -3.87 8.38 3.47
CA LYS A 98 -3.94 6.91 3.49
C LYS A 98 -3.01 6.25 2.47
N GLN A 99 -2.83 6.89 1.32
CA GLN A 99 -1.89 6.47 0.27
C GLN A 99 -0.76 7.49 0.18
N ASN A 100 0.45 7.01 -0.09
CA ASN A 100 1.59 7.87 -0.34
C ASN A 100 1.48 8.39 -1.77
N ILE A 101 0.87 9.57 -1.92
CA ILE A 101 0.70 10.25 -3.22
C ILE A 101 2.08 10.63 -3.82
N GLY A 102 3.16 10.64 -3.00
CA GLY A 102 4.52 11.04 -3.39
C GLY A 102 5.57 9.92 -3.51
N ASP A 103 5.39 8.74 -2.91
CA ASP A 103 6.43 7.69 -2.86
C ASP A 103 6.33 6.67 -4.00
N ASN A 104 5.60 7.00 -5.06
CA ASN A 104 5.54 6.19 -6.27
C ASN A 104 6.83 6.34 -7.11
N LEU A 105 7.98 6.04 -6.50
CA LEU A 105 9.31 6.05 -7.14
C LEU A 105 9.34 5.20 -8.42
N VAL A 106 8.58 4.11 -8.45
CA VAL A 106 8.50 3.19 -9.61
C VAL A 106 7.67 3.77 -10.76
N TYR A 107 6.61 4.53 -10.47
CA TYR A 107 5.82 5.17 -11.54
C TYR A 107 6.49 6.43 -12.09
N GLN A 108 7.32 7.11 -11.30
CA GLN A 108 8.04 8.28 -11.79
C GLN A 108 9.09 7.91 -12.85
N SER A 109 9.82 6.80 -12.70
CA SER A 109 10.82 6.40 -13.71
C SER A 109 10.17 6.10 -15.05
N ASP A 110 9.12 5.27 -15.07
CA ASP A 110 8.48 4.82 -16.32
C ASP A 110 7.77 5.97 -17.04
N VAL A 111 7.14 6.88 -16.28
CA VAL A 111 6.50 8.09 -16.83
C VAL A 111 7.56 9.08 -17.32
N GLN A 112 8.67 9.23 -16.60
CA GLN A 112 9.77 10.11 -16.99
C GLN A 112 10.48 9.61 -18.26
N ASP A 113 10.68 8.31 -18.39
CA ASP A 113 11.28 7.72 -19.58
C ASP A 113 10.34 7.82 -20.78
N SER A 114 9.03 7.55 -20.59
CA SER A 114 8.01 7.79 -21.63
C SER A 114 7.95 9.26 -22.07
N TYR A 115 8.11 10.21 -21.14
CA TYR A 115 8.14 11.63 -21.45
C TYR A 115 9.38 12.01 -22.27
N LYS A 116 10.56 11.48 -21.92
CA LYS A 116 11.81 11.70 -22.68
C LYS A 116 11.70 11.15 -24.11
N GLU A 117 11.10 9.97 -24.30
CA GLU A 117 10.87 9.42 -25.64
C GLU A 117 9.96 10.32 -26.48
N MET A 118 8.88 10.82 -25.89
CA MET A 118 7.98 11.77 -26.54
C MET A 118 8.72 13.08 -26.89
N GLU A 119 9.51 13.63 -25.97
CA GLU A 119 10.31 14.84 -26.19
C GLU A 119 11.28 14.65 -27.36
N HIS A 120 12.01 13.52 -27.40
CA HIS A 120 12.90 13.20 -28.50
C HIS A 120 12.18 13.12 -29.85
N ALA A 121 10.99 12.49 -29.89
CA ALA A 121 10.19 12.40 -31.10
C ALA A 121 9.73 13.78 -31.60
N VAL A 122 9.29 14.65 -30.70
CA VAL A 122 8.87 16.03 -31.03
C VAL A 122 10.05 16.85 -31.54
N VAL A 123 11.20 16.77 -30.87
CA VAL A 123 12.41 17.50 -31.28
C VAL A 123 12.92 17.01 -32.64
N ALA A 124 12.90 15.69 -32.89
CA ALA A 124 13.27 15.13 -34.19
C ALA A 124 12.33 15.61 -35.30
N ALA A 125 11.01 15.56 -35.07
CA ALA A 125 10.02 16.04 -36.04
C ALA A 125 10.16 17.55 -36.32
N LEU A 126 10.43 18.37 -35.30
CA LEU A 126 10.68 19.80 -35.46
C LEU A 126 11.98 20.08 -36.23
N THR A 127 13.01 19.27 -36.02
CA THR A 127 14.29 19.39 -36.74
C THR A 127 14.13 19.01 -38.20
N GLU A 128 13.41 17.92 -38.49
CA GLU A 128 13.10 17.51 -39.86
C GLU A 128 12.22 18.54 -40.58
N PHE A 129 11.23 19.10 -39.90
CA PHE A 129 10.39 20.17 -40.44
C PHE A 129 11.22 21.41 -40.79
N LYS A 130 12.12 21.84 -39.89
CA LYS A 130 13.03 22.96 -40.13
C LYS A 130 14.03 22.71 -41.26
N ALA A 131 14.42 21.47 -41.52
CA ALA A 131 15.33 21.12 -42.62
C ALA A 131 14.65 21.12 -44.01
N LYS A 132 13.31 21.10 -44.05
CA LYS A 132 12.50 21.12 -45.28
C LYS A 132 12.01 22.53 -45.66
N ILE A 133 12.31 23.54 -44.84
CA ILE A 133 12.10 24.97 -45.12
C ILE A 133 13.46 25.59 -45.47
#